data_AF-A0A7G1ICA4-F1
#
_entry.id   AF-A0A7G1ICA4-F1
#
_cell.length_a   1.000
_cell.length_b   1.000
_cell.length_c   1.000
_cell.angle_alpha   90.00
_cell.angle_beta   90.00
_cell.angle_gamma   90.00
#
_symmetry.space_group_name_H-M   'P 1'
#
loop_
_entity.id
_entity.type
_entity.pdbx_description
1 polymer ?
#
loop_
_entity_poly.entity_id
_entity_poly.type
_entity_poly.pdbx_seq_one_letter_code
_entity_poly.pdbx_strand_id
1 'polypeptide(L)'
;MTTEAPPAQDLQPRRPFPARVGPKGNLLYKVITTTDHKMIGIMYMVACYIFFFIGGLMALLIRGELAAPGLQFLSNEQYNQLFTMHGTAMLLFYATPVVFGFANLVLPLQIGAPDVAFPRLNALSFWLFIFGALIALSGFIVPGGPADFGWTAYTPLSNAIHSPGPGGDLWILGLGVGGLGTILGGVNMLTTVVCMRAPGMTMFRMPIFTWNIMVTSVLVLMIFPLLTAALFGLAADRHLGAHIYDAANGGVILFQHLFWFFGHPEVYVIALPFFGIISEVIPVFARKPIFGYTTLVYATLSIAALSVAVWAHHMFVTGAVLLPFFSFMTFLIAVPTGLKFFNWIGTMWRGQLTFETPMLFSFGFLVTFLAGGLTGVMLASPPLDFHVSDSYFVVAHFHYTLFGTIVFATYAGVYFWFPKMTGRLLDERLGKLHFWLTFIGFHTTFLVQHWLGNAGCPAATRTTCPPTATKR
;
A
#
# COMPACT_ATOMS: atom_id res chain seq x y z
N MET A 1 24.16 41.89 47.64
CA MET A 1 23.81 40.73 46.79
C MET A 1 24.95 40.51 45.83
N THR A 2 25.84 39.59 46.16
CA THR A 2 26.90 39.11 45.27
C THR A 2 26.27 38.26 44.18
N THR A 3 26.31 38.73 42.94
CA THR A 3 25.95 37.94 41.76
C THR A 3 26.97 36.81 41.61
N GLU A 4 26.60 35.59 42.01
CA GLU A 4 27.37 34.40 41.66
C GLU A 4 27.46 34.28 40.15
N ALA A 5 28.69 34.10 39.64
CA ALA A 5 28.91 33.79 38.24
C ALA A 5 28.20 32.47 37.89
N PRO A 6 27.54 32.36 36.72
CA PRO A 6 26.95 31.11 36.31
C PRO A 6 28.02 30.01 36.32
N PRO A 7 27.71 28.80 36.82
CA PRO A 7 28.68 27.71 36.87
C PRO A 7 29.28 27.50 35.48
N ALA A 8 30.62 27.39 35.42
CA ALA A 8 31.33 27.11 34.18
C ALA A 8 30.68 25.88 33.52
N GLN A 9 30.19 26.04 32.29
CA GLN A 9 29.63 24.92 31.55
C GLN A 9 30.76 23.92 31.31
N ASP A 10 30.71 22.77 31.99
CA ASP A 10 31.63 21.66 31.75
C ASP A 10 31.57 21.27 30.26
N LEU A 11 32.69 21.48 29.56
CA LEU A 11 32.82 21.16 28.15
C LEU A 11 32.64 19.65 27.95
N GLN A 12 31.54 19.25 27.33
CA GLN A 12 31.28 17.86 26.98
C GLN A 12 32.05 17.49 25.71
N PRO A 13 33.01 16.54 25.74
CA PRO A 13 33.73 16.12 24.56
C PRO A 13 32.78 15.48 23.56
N ARG A 14 32.72 16.01 22.33
CA ARG A 14 31.87 15.50 21.24
C ARG A 14 32.65 15.47 19.93
N ARG A 15 32.33 14.51 19.07
CA ARG A 15 32.89 14.47 17.70
C ARG A 15 32.33 15.65 16.89
N PRO A 16 33.13 16.29 16.01
CA PRO A 16 32.62 17.36 15.14
C PRO A 16 31.45 16.92 14.25
N PHE A 17 31.48 15.66 13.79
CA PHE A 17 30.39 15.01 13.07
C PHE A 17 30.18 13.57 13.56
N PRO A 18 28.93 13.08 13.61
CA PRO A 18 28.66 11.66 13.82
C PRO A 18 29.26 10.78 12.72
N ALA A 19 29.55 9.52 13.05
CA ALA A 19 30.08 8.54 12.09
C ALA A 19 29.22 8.46 10.83
N ARG A 20 29.84 8.62 9.65
CA ARG A 20 29.15 8.60 8.34
C ARG A 20 28.77 7.18 7.92
N VAL A 21 29.67 6.24 8.15
CA VAL A 21 29.48 4.81 7.91
C VAL A 21 29.91 4.04 9.16
N GLY A 22 29.30 2.87 9.37
CA GLY A 22 29.73 1.96 10.42
C GLY A 22 31.09 1.30 10.11
N PRO A 23 31.66 0.56 11.08
CA PRO A 23 32.84 -0.27 10.84
C PRO A 23 32.64 -1.21 9.63
N LYS A 24 33.68 -1.39 8.81
CA LYS A 24 33.63 -2.28 7.65
C LYS A 24 33.34 -3.72 8.08
N GLY A 25 32.53 -4.44 7.30
CA GLY A 25 32.32 -5.89 7.43
C GLY A 25 31.23 -6.34 8.41
N ASN A 26 30.64 -5.45 9.23
CA ASN A 26 29.64 -5.86 10.22
C ASN A 26 28.19 -5.91 9.69
N LEU A 27 27.88 -5.18 8.61
CA LEU A 27 26.50 -4.97 8.18
C LEU A 27 25.87 -6.22 7.60
N LEU A 28 26.60 -6.98 6.77
CA LEU A 28 26.06 -8.18 6.12
C LEU A 28 25.66 -9.25 7.15
N TYR A 29 26.57 -9.55 8.08
CA TYR A 29 26.26 -10.47 9.18
C TYR A 29 25.06 -9.98 10.00
N LYS A 30 25.06 -8.68 10.37
CA LYS A 30 23.96 -8.08 11.13
C LYS A 30 22.62 -8.17 10.38
N VAL A 31 22.57 -7.89 9.09
CA VAL A 31 21.36 -7.99 8.26
C VAL A 31 20.79 -9.41 8.28
N ILE A 32 21.65 -10.43 8.20
CA ILE A 32 21.22 -11.82 8.14
C ILE A 32 20.74 -12.32 9.52
N THR A 33 21.42 -11.93 10.60
CA THR A 33 21.16 -12.49 11.94
C THR A 33 20.38 -11.57 12.88
N THR A 34 19.91 -10.41 12.42
CA THR A 34 19.23 -9.43 13.28
C THR A 34 17.86 -9.93 13.75
N THR A 35 17.54 -9.62 15.00
CA THR A 35 16.17 -9.69 15.54
C THR A 35 15.61 -8.31 15.91
N ASP A 36 16.44 -7.26 15.84
CA ASP A 36 16.04 -5.89 16.18
C ASP A 36 15.01 -5.36 15.17
N HIS A 37 13.82 -5.03 15.68
CA HIS A 37 12.72 -4.45 14.90
C HIS A 37 13.12 -3.19 14.13
N LYS A 38 14.04 -2.36 14.66
CA LYS A 38 14.52 -1.16 13.96
C LYS A 38 15.31 -1.53 12.70
N MET A 39 16.23 -2.48 12.82
CA MET A 39 17.03 -2.95 11.68
C MET A 39 16.15 -3.63 10.63
N ILE A 40 15.22 -4.49 11.06
CA ILE A 40 14.26 -5.17 10.17
C ILE A 40 13.36 -4.14 9.48
N GLY A 41 12.88 -3.12 10.20
CA GLY A 41 12.12 -2.01 9.63
C GLY A 41 12.90 -1.25 8.55
N ILE A 42 14.19 -0.96 8.78
CA ILE A 42 15.05 -0.34 7.75
C ILE A 42 15.19 -1.28 6.54
N MET A 43 15.38 -2.57 6.76
CA MET A 43 15.47 -3.57 5.69
C MET A 43 14.19 -3.61 4.85
N TYR A 44 13.01 -3.58 5.47
CA TYR A 44 11.72 -3.42 4.77
C TYR A 44 11.71 -2.15 3.93
N MET A 45 12.02 -0.98 4.51
CA MET A 45 11.99 0.28 3.76
C MET A 45 12.91 0.25 2.53
N VAL A 46 14.15 -0.25 2.69
CA VAL A 46 15.11 -0.35 1.58
C VAL A 46 14.61 -1.31 0.51
N ALA A 47 14.17 -2.50 0.88
CA ALA A 47 13.66 -3.48 -0.07
C ALA A 47 12.39 -2.99 -0.80
N CYS A 48 11.45 -2.40 -0.08
CA CYS A 48 10.25 -1.79 -0.66
C CYS A 48 10.62 -0.71 -1.67
N TYR A 49 11.59 0.16 -1.39
CA TYR A 49 12.03 1.15 -2.38
C TYR A 49 12.69 0.52 -3.61
N ILE A 50 13.41 -0.60 -3.46
CA ILE A 50 13.93 -1.35 -4.62
C ILE A 50 12.77 -1.85 -5.48
N PHE A 51 11.73 -2.47 -4.90
CA PHE A 51 10.55 -2.91 -5.64
C PHE A 51 9.72 -1.75 -6.19
N PHE A 52 9.70 -0.61 -5.50
CA PHE A 52 9.09 0.62 -5.99
C PHE A 52 9.77 1.12 -7.26
N PHE A 53 11.11 1.10 -7.32
CA PHE A 53 11.83 1.46 -8.55
C PHE A 53 11.64 0.42 -9.66
N ILE A 54 11.65 -0.87 -9.33
CA ILE A 54 11.41 -1.95 -10.30
C ILE A 54 10.02 -1.80 -10.94
N GLY A 55 8.95 -1.71 -10.14
CA GLY A 55 7.62 -1.53 -10.69
C GLY A 55 7.39 -0.14 -11.29
N GLY A 56 8.03 0.91 -10.77
CA GLY A 56 8.01 2.24 -11.37
C GLY A 56 8.63 2.25 -12.77
N LEU A 57 9.74 1.54 -12.97
CA LEU A 57 10.35 1.35 -14.28
C LEU A 57 9.40 0.58 -15.23
N MET A 58 8.74 -0.48 -14.77
CA MET A 58 7.71 -1.16 -15.57
C MET A 58 6.60 -0.20 -16.00
N ALA A 59 6.14 0.67 -15.10
CA ALA A 59 5.14 1.69 -15.42
C ALA A 59 5.64 2.69 -16.48
N LEU A 60 6.90 3.14 -16.39
CA LEU A 60 7.50 4.01 -17.39
C LEU A 60 7.60 3.34 -18.76
N LEU A 61 7.92 2.05 -18.82
CA LEU A 61 7.91 1.28 -20.07
C LEU A 61 6.49 1.18 -20.66
N ILE A 62 5.48 0.87 -19.83
CA ILE A 62 4.07 0.86 -20.24
C ILE A 62 3.66 2.22 -20.80
N ARG A 63 3.98 3.32 -20.09
CA ARG A 63 3.63 4.68 -20.52
C ARG A 63 4.41 5.14 -21.74
N GLY A 64 5.66 4.70 -21.90
CA GLY A 64 6.46 4.93 -23.09
C GLY A 64 5.85 4.26 -24.32
N GLU A 65 5.37 3.03 -24.19
CA GLU A 65 4.67 2.32 -25.27
C GLU A 65 3.36 3.02 -25.66
N LEU A 66 2.62 3.56 -24.69
CA LEU A 66 1.36 4.27 -24.90
C LEU A 66 1.51 5.74 -25.31
N ALA A 67 2.74 6.24 -25.50
CA ALA A 67 2.99 7.64 -25.83
C ALA A 67 2.54 8.00 -27.26
N ALA A 68 2.52 7.04 -28.17
CA ALA A 68 2.05 7.20 -29.55
C ALA A 68 1.18 6.01 -29.99
N PRO A 69 0.23 6.21 -30.92
CA PRO A 69 -0.52 5.11 -31.52
C PRO A 69 0.36 4.07 -32.22
N GLY A 70 -0.03 2.79 -32.14
CA GLY A 70 0.67 1.68 -32.79
C GLY A 70 1.68 0.98 -31.88
N LEU A 71 2.43 0.04 -32.45
CA LEU A 71 3.46 -0.72 -31.74
C LEU A 71 4.79 0.02 -31.76
N GLN A 72 5.35 0.33 -30.58
CA GLN A 72 6.62 1.07 -30.51
C GLN A 72 7.80 0.14 -30.22
N PHE A 73 7.86 -0.47 -29.03
CA PHE A 73 9.00 -1.27 -28.62
C PHE A 73 8.65 -2.51 -27.77
N LEU A 74 7.47 -2.56 -27.14
CA LEU A 74 7.00 -3.77 -26.47
C LEU A 74 6.27 -4.70 -27.45
N SER A 75 6.20 -5.98 -27.18
CA SER A 75 5.17 -6.86 -27.77
C SER A 75 3.86 -6.80 -26.97
N ASN A 76 2.78 -7.36 -27.51
CA ASN A 76 1.49 -7.42 -26.80
C ASN A 76 1.62 -8.22 -25.49
N GLU A 77 2.33 -9.35 -25.58
CA GLU A 77 2.61 -10.21 -24.44
C GLU A 77 3.45 -9.48 -23.38
N GLN A 78 4.56 -8.83 -23.78
CA GLN A 78 5.39 -8.06 -22.86
C GLN A 78 4.62 -6.91 -22.19
N TYR A 79 3.70 -6.26 -22.90
CA TYR A 79 2.85 -5.23 -22.30
C TYR A 79 1.96 -5.81 -21.18
N ASN A 80 1.29 -6.94 -21.45
CA ASN A 80 0.44 -7.61 -20.47
C ASN A 80 1.24 -8.12 -19.25
N GLN A 81 2.42 -8.67 -19.50
CA GLN A 81 3.39 -9.09 -18.49
C GLN A 81 3.82 -7.94 -17.59
N LEU A 82 4.22 -6.81 -18.19
CA LEU A 82 4.63 -5.62 -17.46
C LEU A 82 3.47 -5.04 -16.65
N PHE A 83 2.26 -5.01 -17.19
CA PHE A 83 1.08 -4.54 -16.48
C PHE A 83 0.78 -5.40 -15.23
N THR A 84 0.82 -6.72 -15.39
CA THR A 84 0.59 -7.69 -14.30
C THR A 84 1.66 -7.56 -13.21
N MET A 85 2.94 -7.54 -13.61
CA MET A 85 4.05 -7.46 -12.67
C MET A 85 4.20 -6.08 -12.03
N HIS A 86 3.82 -5.00 -12.72
CA HIS A 86 3.74 -3.66 -12.15
C HIS A 86 2.71 -3.62 -11.02
N GLY A 87 1.47 -4.06 -11.28
CA GLY A 87 0.41 -4.09 -10.28
C GLY A 87 0.79 -4.95 -9.07
N THR A 88 1.35 -6.14 -9.32
CA THR A 88 1.83 -7.05 -8.28
C THR A 88 2.94 -6.43 -7.44
N ALA A 89 3.96 -5.84 -8.09
CA ALA A 89 5.08 -5.24 -7.39
C ALA A 89 4.67 -4.03 -6.55
N MET A 90 3.76 -3.19 -7.06
CA MET A 90 3.28 -2.01 -6.33
C MET A 90 2.40 -2.37 -5.14
N LEU A 91 1.44 -3.28 -5.33
CA LEU A 91 0.50 -3.62 -4.27
C LEU A 91 1.15 -4.56 -3.25
N LEU A 92 1.62 -5.71 -3.70
CA LEU A 92 1.97 -6.82 -2.80
C LEU A 92 3.45 -6.82 -2.39
N PHE A 93 4.35 -6.21 -3.17
CA PHE A 93 5.79 -6.16 -2.84
C PHE A 93 6.28 -4.78 -2.38
N TYR A 94 5.47 -3.74 -2.52
CA TYR A 94 5.76 -2.40 -2.02
C TYR A 94 4.74 -1.95 -0.96
N ALA A 95 3.46 -1.86 -1.30
CA ALA A 95 2.45 -1.26 -0.43
C ALA A 95 2.17 -2.10 0.82
N THR A 96 1.88 -3.40 0.68
CA THR A 96 1.65 -4.28 1.83
C THR A 96 2.90 -4.37 2.74
N PRO A 97 4.12 -4.59 2.22
CA PRO A 97 5.29 -4.75 3.10
C PRO A 97 5.75 -3.43 3.74
N VAL A 98 5.56 -2.27 3.10
CA VAL A 98 5.96 -0.98 3.68
C VAL A 98 5.10 -0.60 4.90
N VAL A 99 3.86 -1.10 4.99
CA VAL A 99 3.06 -1.06 6.24
C VAL A 99 3.82 -1.70 7.39
N PHE A 100 4.32 -2.92 7.20
CA PHE A 100 5.09 -3.64 8.22
C PHE A 100 6.49 -3.05 8.42
N GLY A 101 7.04 -2.35 7.41
CA GLY A 101 8.23 -1.52 7.56
C GLY A 101 8.03 -0.42 8.60
N PHE A 102 6.99 0.41 8.46
CA PHE A 102 6.68 1.44 9.45
C PHE A 102 6.24 0.87 10.80
N ALA A 103 5.48 -0.23 10.82
CA ALA A 103 5.14 -0.93 12.05
C ALA A 103 6.40 -1.32 12.82
N ASN A 104 7.36 -1.96 12.14
CA ASN A 104 8.64 -2.33 12.72
C ASN A 104 9.44 -1.12 13.18
N LEU A 105 9.48 -0.03 12.42
CA LEU A 105 10.24 1.16 12.83
C LEU A 105 9.65 1.84 14.07
N VAL A 106 8.33 2.03 14.09
CA VAL A 106 7.68 3.04 14.95
C VAL A 106 6.82 2.43 16.05
N LEU A 107 6.11 1.33 15.80
CA LEU A 107 5.10 0.82 16.73
C LEU A 107 5.68 0.45 18.09
N PRO A 108 6.76 -0.36 18.21
CA PRO A 108 7.32 -0.67 19.54
C PRO A 108 7.76 0.58 20.30
N LEU A 109 8.31 1.58 19.59
CA LEU A 109 8.72 2.85 20.19
C LEU A 109 7.52 3.65 20.72
N GLN A 110 6.40 3.66 19.98
CA GLN A 110 5.19 4.39 20.35
C GLN A 110 4.52 3.83 21.61
N ILE A 111 4.58 2.51 21.81
CA ILE A 111 3.96 1.85 22.96
C ILE A 111 4.92 1.61 24.12
N GLY A 112 6.20 1.99 23.99
CA GLY A 112 7.23 1.75 25.01
C GLY A 112 7.63 0.29 25.16
N ALA A 113 7.43 -0.53 24.12
CA ALA A 113 7.90 -1.91 24.09
C ALA A 113 9.42 -1.95 23.81
N PRO A 114 10.16 -2.89 24.43
CA PRO A 114 11.59 -3.03 24.18
C PRO A 114 11.91 -3.57 22.77
N ASP A 115 11.03 -4.45 22.26
CA ASP A 115 11.07 -5.07 20.94
C ASP A 115 9.64 -5.55 20.60
N VAL A 116 9.47 -6.21 19.45
CA VAL A 116 8.24 -6.93 19.07
C VAL A 116 8.07 -8.25 19.85
N ALA A 117 6.85 -8.79 19.86
CA ALA A 117 6.50 -9.99 20.62
C ALA A 117 7.28 -11.25 20.21
N PHE A 118 7.50 -11.43 18.92
CA PHE A 118 8.22 -12.57 18.35
C PHE A 118 9.36 -12.08 17.44
N PRO A 119 10.53 -11.68 17.99
CA PRO A 119 11.60 -11.05 17.21
C PRO A 119 12.18 -11.90 16.08
N ARG A 120 12.26 -13.23 16.25
CA ARG A 120 12.70 -14.15 15.18
C ARG A 120 11.64 -14.38 14.12
N LEU A 121 10.37 -14.41 14.52
CA LEU A 121 9.24 -14.50 13.59
C LEU A 121 9.20 -13.25 12.70
N ASN A 122 9.52 -12.08 13.27
CA ASN A 122 9.64 -10.83 12.55
C ASN A 122 10.70 -10.88 11.44
N ALA A 123 11.87 -11.45 11.73
CA ALA A 123 12.92 -11.65 10.73
C ALA A 123 12.46 -12.65 9.65
N LEU A 124 11.78 -13.74 10.05
CA LEU A 124 11.22 -14.71 9.11
C LEU A 124 10.17 -14.07 8.18
N SER A 125 9.27 -13.23 8.71
CA SER A 125 8.30 -12.46 7.92
C SER A 125 8.96 -11.62 6.84
N PHE A 126 10.07 -10.95 7.16
CA PHE A 126 10.83 -10.17 6.19
C PHE A 126 11.44 -11.06 5.10
N TRP A 127 12.08 -12.16 5.49
CA TRP A 127 12.73 -13.05 4.51
C TRP A 127 11.74 -13.76 3.60
N LEU A 128 10.58 -14.18 4.12
CA LEU A 128 9.50 -14.75 3.30
C LEU A 128 8.98 -13.73 2.29
N PHE A 129 8.83 -12.46 2.69
CA PHE A 129 8.49 -11.39 1.75
C PHE A 129 9.55 -11.26 0.64
N ILE A 130 10.84 -11.15 0.99
CA ILE A 130 11.90 -11.00 -0.01
C ILE A 130 11.94 -12.18 -0.98
N PHE A 131 11.96 -13.41 -0.45
CA PHE A 131 12.04 -14.59 -1.30
C PHE A 131 10.76 -14.79 -2.12
N GLY A 132 9.58 -14.51 -1.57
CA GLY A 132 8.33 -14.53 -2.33
C GLY A 132 8.34 -13.53 -3.50
N ALA A 133 8.78 -12.29 -3.25
CA ALA A 133 8.89 -11.27 -4.29
C ALA A 133 9.90 -11.65 -5.38
N LEU A 134 11.05 -12.20 -4.99
CA LEU A 134 12.06 -12.68 -5.93
C LEU A 134 11.58 -13.89 -6.76
N ILE A 135 10.83 -14.82 -6.15
CA ILE A 135 10.22 -15.95 -6.87
C ILE A 135 9.25 -15.42 -7.94
N ALA A 136 8.33 -14.52 -7.59
CA ALA A 136 7.40 -13.95 -8.57
C ALA A 136 8.13 -13.19 -9.70
N LEU A 137 9.14 -12.38 -9.37
CA LEU A 137 9.93 -11.64 -10.36
C LEU A 137 10.85 -12.53 -11.21
N SER A 138 11.20 -13.74 -10.74
CA SER A 138 11.98 -14.69 -11.54
C SER A 138 11.24 -15.15 -12.81
N GLY A 139 9.92 -14.86 -12.92
CA GLY A 139 9.15 -14.96 -14.14
C GLY A 139 9.78 -14.21 -15.33
N PHE A 140 10.52 -13.11 -15.12
CA PHE A 140 11.24 -12.42 -16.20
C PHE A 140 12.45 -13.20 -16.76
N ILE A 141 12.92 -14.22 -16.03
CA ILE A 141 14.11 -15.01 -16.39
C ILE A 141 13.71 -16.27 -17.17
N VAL A 142 12.50 -16.80 -16.93
CA VAL A 142 12.05 -18.04 -17.58
C VAL A 142 11.58 -17.80 -19.02
N PRO A 143 11.69 -18.81 -19.91
CA PRO A 143 11.12 -18.73 -21.24
C PRO A 143 9.61 -18.48 -21.19
N GLY A 144 9.11 -17.59 -22.06
CA GLY A 144 7.72 -17.16 -22.05
C GLY A 144 7.40 -16.02 -21.08
N GLY A 145 8.34 -15.59 -20.24
CA GLY A 145 8.17 -14.43 -19.37
C GLY A 145 7.26 -14.67 -18.15
N PRO A 146 6.93 -13.60 -17.39
CA PRO A 146 6.12 -13.69 -16.18
C PRO A 146 4.61 -13.80 -16.52
N ALA A 147 3.76 -13.78 -15.49
CA ALA A 147 2.31 -13.78 -15.63
C ALA A 147 1.79 -12.63 -16.53
N ASP A 148 0.84 -12.93 -17.42
CA ASP A 148 0.28 -12.01 -18.42
C ASP A 148 -1.24 -11.76 -18.28
N PHE A 149 -1.85 -12.31 -17.23
CA PHE A 149 -3.32 -12.33 -17.03
C PHE A 149 -3.88 -11.16 -16.19
N GLY A 150 -3.06 -10.15 -15.88
CA GLY A 150 -3.38 -9.04 -14.97
C GLY A 150 -3.19 -9.40 -13.48
N TRP A 151 -3.02 -8.42 -12.61
CA TRP A 151 -2.82 -8.70 -11.17
C TRP A 151 -4.07 -9.31 -10.48
N THR A 152 -5.24 -9.20 -11.10
CA THR A 152 -6.50 -9.81 -10.64
C THR A 152 -6.56 -11.31 -10.89
N ALA A 153 -5.73 -11.85 -11.80
CA ALA A 153 -5.59 -13.28 -12.05
C ALA A 153 -6.89 -14.03 -12.35
N TYR A 154 -7.86 -13.38 -12.99
CA TYR A 154 -9.15 -13.99 -13.27
C TYR A 154 -9.02 -15.29 -14.07
N THR A 155 -9.66 -16.34 -13.57
CA THR A 155 -10.00 -17.51 -14.39
C THR A 155 -11.14 -17.14 -15.35
N PRO A 156 -11.16 -17.63 -16.60
CA PRO A 156 -10.35 -18.72 -17.13
C PRO A 156 -8.96 -18.31 -17.66
N LEU A 157 -8.61 -17.01 -17.69
CA LEU A 157 -7.38 -16.53 -18.31
C LEU A 157 -6.10 -17.04 -17.61
N SER A 158 -6.13 -17.17 -16.29
CA SER A 158 -4.98 -17.64 -15.49
C SER A 158 -4.82 -19.17 -15.44
N ASN A 159 -5.62 -19.95 -16.18
CA ASN A 159 -5.51 -21.41 -16.19
C ASN A 159 -4.35 -21.92 -17.08
N ALA A 160 -4.04 -23.20 -16.99
CA ALA A 160 -2.93 -23.81 -17.73
C ALA A 160 -3.14 -23.86 -19.25
N ILE A 161 -4.37 -23.68 -19.74
CA ILE A 161 -4.71 -23.67 -21.17
C ILE A 161 -4.49 -22.29 -21.78
N HIS A 162 -4.90 -21.23 -21.09
CA HIS A 162 -4.88 -19.85 -21.59
C HIS A 162 -3.58 -19.10 -21.26
N SER A 163 -2.96 -19.37 -20.11
CA SER A 163 -1.66 -18.81 -19.72
C SER A 163 -0.71 -19.97 -19.37
N PRO A 164 -0.26 -20.74 -20.38
CA PRO A 164 0.66 -21.84 -20.18
C PRO A 164 2.06 -21.32 -19.80
N GLY A 165 2.82 -22.17 -19.11
CA GLY A 165 4.22 -21.90 -18.78
C GLY A 165 4.45 -21.46 -17.32
N PRO A 166 5.73 -21.42 -16.92
CA PRO A 166 6.11 -21.33 -15.51
C PRO A 166 5.95 -19.93 -14.90
N GLY A 167 5.80 -18.87 -15.71
CA GLY A 167 5.69 -17.48 -15.22
C GLY A 167 4.50 -17.26 -14.30
N GLY A 168 3.33 -17.78 -14.68
CA GLY A 168 2.12 -17.77 -13.84
C GLY A 168 2.29 -18.59 -12.55
N ASP A 169 2.95 -19.74 -12.63
CA ASP A 169 3.17 -20.62 -11.46
C ASP A 169 4.10 -19.97 -10.43
N LEU A 170 5.16 -19.33 -10.90
CA LEU A 170 6.09 -18.56 -10.07
C LEU A 170 5.39 -17.36 -9.41
N TRP A 171 4.48 -16.69 -10.12
CA TRP A 171 3.64 -15.64 -9.54
C TRP A 171 2.77 -16.18 -8.40
N ILE A 172 2.07 -17.30 -8.62
CA ILE A 172 1.21 -17.95 -7.63
C ILE A 172 2.02 -18.33 -6.37
N LEU A 173 3.15 -19.02 -6.54
CA LEU A 173 3.99 -19.45 -5.43
C LEU A 173 4.65 -18.27 -4.70
N GLY A 174 5.14 -17.28 -5.45
CA GLY A 174 5.77 -16.09 -4.87
C GLY A 174 4.80 -15.32 -3.98
N LEU A 175 3.54 -15.17 -4.40
CA LEU A 175 2.49 -14.57 -3.59
C LEU A 175 2.08 -15.43 -2.39
N GLY A 176 2.04 -16.75 -2.52
CA GLY A 176 1.81 -17.65 -1.39
C GLY A 176 2.88 -17.51 -0.30
N VAL A 177 4.16 -17.47 -0.68
CA VAL A 177 5.29 -17.31 0.25
C VAL A 177 5.28 -15.92 0.88
N GLY A 178 5.12 -14.86 0.08
CA GLY A 178 5.04 -13.49 0.59
C GLY A 178 3.83 -13.27 1.50
N GLY A 179 2.68 -13.83 1.13
CA GLY A 179 1.45 -13.79 1.91
C GLY A 179 1.59 -14.43 3.29
N LEU A 180 2.27 -15.57 3.38
CA LEU A 180 2.62 -16.18 4.67
C LEU A 180 3.48 -15.24 5.52
N GLY A 181 4.48 -14.58 4.92
CA GLY A 181 5.29 -13.58 5.60
C GLY A 181 4.44 -12.46 6.23
N THR A 182 3.47 -11.94 5.48
CA THR A 182 2.51 -10.92 5.91
C THR A 182 1.61 -11.41 7.05
N ILE A 183 1.08 -12.64 6.97
CA ILE A 183 0.26 -13.25 8.04
C ILE A 183 1.04 -13.30 9.35
N LEU A 184 2.27 -13.80 9.30
CA LEU A 184 3.16 -13.91 10.47
C LEU A 184 3.50 -12.52 11.04
N GLY A 185 3.65 -11.52 10.18
CA GLY A 185 3.82 -10.12 10.57
C GLY A 185 2.59 -9.59 11.31
N GLY A 186 1.39 -9.88 10.80
CA GLY A 186 0.11 -9.54 11.43
C GLY A 186 -0.04 -10.13 12.83
N VAL A 187 0.27 -11.42 13.00
CA VAL A 187 0.28 -12.06 14.33
C VAL A 187 1.19 -11.29 15.29
N ASN A 188 2.43 -11.03 14.85
CA ASN A 188 3.44 -10.40 15.69
C ASN A 188 3.06 -8.98 16.11
N MET A 189 2.61 -8.14 15.17
CA MET A 189 2.22 -6.76 15.46
C MET A 189 0.98 -6.70 16.37
N LEU A 190 -0.02 -7.57 16.13
CA LEU A 190 -1.20 -7.65 16.99
C LEU A 190 -0.83 -8.04 18.43
N THR A 191 -0.04 -9.12 18.61
CA THR A 191 0.40 -9.56 19.94
C THR A 191 1.24 -8.48 20.64
N THR A 192 2.11 -7.79 19.90
CA THR A 192 2.93 -6.69 20.44
C THR A 192 2.05 -5.58 21.02
N VAL A 193 1.03 -5.13 20.28
CA VAL A 193 0.10 -4.09 20.76
C VAL A 193 -0.72 -4.56 21.96
N VAL A 194 -1.22 -5.80 21.94
CA VAL A 194 -2.10 -6.30 23.01
C VAL A 194 -1.33 -6.48 24.32
N CYS A 195 -0.12 -7.07 24.25
CA CYS A 195 0.56 -7.63 25.42
C CYS A 195 1.79 -6.85 25.91
N MET A 196 2.40 -5.97 25.12
CA MET A 196 3.74 -5.40 25.42
C MET A 196 3.77 -3.88 25.63
N ARG A 197 2.61 -3.27 25.90
CA ARG A 197 2.53 -1.81 26.13
C ARG A 197 3.16 -1.43 27.46
N ALA A 198 3.68 -0.20 27.51
CA ALA A 198 4.20 0.39 28.73
C ALA A 198 3.14 0.43 29.84
N PRO A 199 3.52 0.22 31.11
CA PRO A 199 2.61 0.34 32.25
C PRO A 199 1.88 1.69 32.26
N GLY A 200 0.56 1.65 32.44
CA GLY A 200 -0.30 2.85 32.44
C GLY A 200 -0.83 3.28 31.06
N MET A 201 -0.36 2.68 29.96
CA MET A 201 -0.91 2.89 28.63
C MET A 201 -2.12 1.98 28.38
N THR A 202 -3.32 2.53 28.53
CA THR A 202 -4.57 1.83 28.16
C THR A 202 -4.78 1.83 26.64
N MET A 203 -5.69 0.99 26.12
CA MET A 203 -6.04 0.96 24.68
C MET A 203 -6.34 2.36 24.14
N PHE A 204 -7.17 3.14 24.85
CA PHE A 204 -7.58 4.47 24.41
C PHE A 204 -6.57 5.59 24.71
N ARG A 205 -5.33 5.25 25.05
CA ARG A 205 -4.20 6.21 25.19
C ARG A 205 -3.05 5.94 24.22
N MET A 206 -3.23 5.00 23.29
CA MET A 206 -2.23 4.68 22.26
C MET A 206 -2.28 5.69 21.09
N PRO A 207 -1.17 5.93 20.38
CA PRO A 207 -1.19 6.74 19.16
C PRO A 207 -2.10 6.15 18.07
N ILE A 208 -2.62 7.00 17.18
CA ILE A 208 -3.56 6.57 16.12
C ILE A 208 -2.86 5.66 15.12
N PHE A 209 -1.57 5.89 14.83
CA PHE A 209 -0.80 4.97 14.00
C PHE A 209 -0.78 3.54 14.57
N THR A 210 -0.53 3.40 15.87
CA THR A 210 -0.53 2.08 16.53
C THR A 210 -1.91 1.41 16.47
N TRP A 211 -3.00 2.17 16.67
CA TRP A 211 -4.36 1.65 16.49
C TRP A 211 -4.60 1.13 15.08
N ASN A 212 -4.15 1.88 14.07
CA ASN A 212 -4.35 1.49 12.68
C ASN A 212 -3.52 0.24 12.34
N ILE A 213 -2.27 0.10 12.81
CA ILE A 213 -1.51 -1.14 12.64
C ILE A 213 -2.20 -2.32 13.33
N MET A 214 -2.77 -2.14 14.53
CA MET A 214 -3.49 -3.21 15.22
C MET A 214 -4.70 -3.69 14.40
N VAL A 215 -5.52 -2.76 13.92
CA VAL A 215 -6.71 -3.09 13.12
C VAL A 215 -6.32 -3.69 11.76
N THR A 216 -5.29 -3.15 11.11
CA THR A 216 -4.72 -3.72 9.89
C THR A 216 -4.20 -5.13 10.12
N SER A 217 -3.59 -5.41 11.27
CA SER A 217 -3.12 -6.76 11.60
C SER A 217 -4.30 -7.74 11.72
N VAL A 218 -5.44 -7.31 12.28
CA VAL A 218 -6.67 -8.12 12.31
C VAL A 218 -7.19 -8.37 10.88
N LEU A 219 -7.24 -7.36 10.02
CA LEU A 219 -7.63 -7.52 8.61
C LEU A 219 -6.72 -8.52 7.89
N VAL A 220 -5.40 -8.40 8.05
CA VAL A 220 -4.42 -9.32 7.46
C VAL A 220 -4.70 -10.76 7.81
N LEU A 221 -4.97 -11.05 9.09
CA LEU A 221 -5.27 -12.41 9.56
C LEU A 221 -6.59 -12.96 9.02
N MET A 222 -7.55 -12.10 8.68
CA MET A 222 -8.82 -12.52 8.08
C MET A 222 -8.69 -12.83 6.58
N ILE A 223 -7.84 -12.10 5.84
CA ILE A 223 -7.92 -12.08 4.37
C ILE A 223 -6.75 -12.75 3.65
N PHE A 224 -5.53 -12.69 4.18
CA PHE A 224 -4.37 -13.30 3.53
C PHE A 224 -4.41 -14.83 3.50
N PRO A 225 -4.96 -15.52 4.53
CA PRO A 225 -5.21 -16.96 4.42
C PRO A 225 -6.15 -17.31 3.26
N LEU A 226 -7.14 -16.45 2.97
CA LEU A 226 -8.06 -16.66 1.87
C LEU A 226 -7.38 -16.52 0.50
N LEU A 227 -6.53 -15.50 0.33
CA LEU A 227 -5.70 -15.39 -0.89
C LEU A 227 -4.85 -16.65 -1.06
N THR A 228 -4.18 -17.09 0.00
CA THR A 228 -3.32 -18.28 -0.03
C THR A 228 -4.11 -19.53 -0.44
N ALA A 229 -5.32 -19.71 0.11
CA ALA A 229 -6.21 -20.80 -0.28
C ALA A 229 -6.65 -20.69 -1.75
N ALA A 230 -7.00 -19.49 -2.22
CA ALA A 230 -7.40 -19.27 -3.61
C ALA A 230 -6.26 -19.56 -4.60
N LEU A 231 -5.05 -19.12 -4.27
CA LEU A 231 -3.84 -19.36 -5.05
C LEU A 231 -3.43 -20.84 -5.06
N PHE A 232 -3.55 -21.55 -3.93
CA PHE A 232 -3.34 -23.00 -3.92
C PHE A 232 -4.40 -23.77 -4.72
N GLY A 233 -5.66 -23.32 -4.70
CA GLY A 233 -6.69 -23.85 -5.59
C GLY A 233 -6.30 -23.66 -7.06
N LEU A 234 -5.77 -22.48 -7.42
CA LEU A 234 -5.38 -22.17 -8.80
C LEU A 234 -4.16 -22.98 -9.21
N ALA A 235 -3.19 -23.18 -8.32
CA ALA A 235 -2.06 -24.08 -8.56
C ALA A 235 -2.52 -25.54 -8.75
N ALA A 236 -3.49 -26.00 -7.96
CA ALA A 236 -4.06 -27.34 -8.10
C ALA A 236 -4.81 -27.51 -9.43
N ASP A 237 -5.56 -26.51 -9.89
CA ASP A 237 -6.18 -26.53 -11.21
C ASP A 237 -5.16 -26.56 -12.33
N ARG A 238 -4.08 -25.78 -12.22
CA ARG A 238 -3.03 -25.70 -13.25
C ARG A 238 -2.16 -26.95 -13.34
N HIS A 239 -1.91 -27.63 -12.22
CA HIS A 239 -0.94 -28.75 -12.17
C HIS A 239 -1.54 -30.13 -11.90
N LEU A 240 -2.68 -30.20 -11.19
CA LEU A 240 -3.26 -31.45 -10.72
C LEU A 240 -4.61 -31.78 -11.40
N GLY A 241 -5.15 -30.85 -12.21
CA GLY A 241 -6.47 -31.02 -12.84
C GLY A 241 -7.59 -31.06 -11.80
N ALA A 242 -7.56 -30.17 -10.81
CA ALA A 242 -8.51 -30.19 -9.70
C ALA A 242 -9.93 -29.66 -10.06
N HIS A 243 -10.09 -28.96 -11.19
CA HIS A 243 -11.37 -28.45 -11.71
C HIS A 243 -12.16 -27.55 -10.73
N ILE A 244 -11.49 -26.83 -9.83
CA ILE A 244 -12.09 -25.95 -8.83
C ILE A 244 -12.65 -24.68 -9.47
N TYR A 245 -11.86 -24.03 -10.33
CA TYR A 245 -12.16 -22.75 -10.98
C TYR A 245 -12.62 -22.89 -12.43
N ASP A 246 -12.98 -24.11 -12.84
CA ASP A 246 -13.58 -24.37 -14.14
C ASP A 246 -14.88 -23.60 -14.34
N ALA A 247 -15.04 -23.01 -15.53
CA ALA A 247 -16.22 -22.23 -15.88
C ALA A 247 -17.52 -23.04 -15.78
N ALA A 248 -17.48 -24.33 -16.13
CA ALA A 248 -18.63 -25.23 -16.04
C ALA A 248 -19.13 -25.46 -14.60
N ASN A 249 -18.25 -25.28 -13.60
CA ASN A 249 -18.56 -25.49 -12.18
C ASN A 249 -18.93 -24.18 -11.46
N GLY A 250 -19.09 -23.07 -12.20
CA GLY A 250 -19.22 -21.73 -11.62
C GLY A 250 -17.91 -21.16 -11.07
N GLY A 251 -16.79 -21.80 -11.39
CA GLY A 251 -15.46 -21.51 -10.85
C GLY A 251 -14.94 -20.10 -11.15
N VAL A 252 -15.35 -19.52 -12.28
CA VAL A 252 -14.99 -18.14 -12.65
C VAL A 252 -15.50 -17.13 -11.62
N ILE A 253 -16.78 -17.23 -11.25
CA ILE A 253 -17.39 -16.32 -10.26
C ILE A 253 -16.90 -16.67 -8.85
N LEU A 254 -16.69 -17.96 -8.55
CA LEU A 254 -16.06 -18.39 -7.29
C LEU A 254 -14.71 -17.72 -7.07
N PHE A 255 -13.82 -17.76 -8.07
CA PHE A 255 -12.51 -17.12 -7.99
C PHE A 255 -12.65 -15.61 -7.74
N GLN A 256 -13.54 -14.92 -8.46
CA GLN A 256 -13.77 -13.49 -8.25
C GLN A 256 -14.23 -13.16 -6.83
N HIS A 257 -15.17 -13.92 -6.26
CA HIS A 257 -15.58 -13.71 -4.87
C HIS A 257 -14.42 -13.92 -3.89
N LEU A 258 -13.63 -14.99 -4.05
CA LEU A 258 -12.49 -15.28 -3.18
C LEU A 258 -11.40 -14.20 -3.30
N PHE A 259 -11.03 -13.87 -4.54
CA PHE A 259 -10.00 -12.88 -4.83
C PHE A 259 -10.40 -11.50 -4.31
N TRP A 260 -11.63 -11.04 -4.56
CA TRP A 260 -12.04 -9.72 -4.11
C TRP A 260 -12.33 -9.64 -2.61
N PHE A 261 -12.79 -10.73 -1.98
CA PHE A 261 -12.89 -10.80 -0.53
C PHE A 261 -11.52 -10.63 0.13
N PHE A 262 -10.44 -11.04 -0.54
CA PHE A 262 -9.09 -10.62 -0.20
C PHE A 262 -8.81 -9.17 -0.63
N GLY A 263 -8.98 -8.85 -1.90
CA GLY A 263 -8.44 -7.66 -2.54
C GLY A 263 -9.00 -6.36 -2.00
N HIS A 264 -10.31 -6.29 -1.70
CA HIS A 264 -10.86 -5.05 -1.19
C HIS A 264 -10.46 -4.76 0.27
N PRO A 265 -10.54 -5.70 1.23
CA PRO A 265 -9.94 -5.47 2.53
C PRO A 265 -8.42 -5.23 2.48
N GLU A 266 -7.71 -5.79 1.50
CA GLU A 266 -6.27 -5.52 1.31
C GLU A 266 -6.02 -4.05 1.00
N VAL A 267 -6.88 -3.39 0.21
CA VAL A 267 -6.74 -1.94 -0.01
C VAL A 267 -6.89 -1.12 1.29
N TYR A 268 -7.55 -1.66 2.31
CA TYR A 268 -7.61 -1.05 3.65
C TYR A 268 -6.47 -1.49 4.58
N VAL A 269 -5.90 -2.69 4.37
CA VAL A 269 -4.62 -3.07 4.98
C VAL A 269 -3.54 -2.06 4.59
N ILE A 270 -3.52 -1.62 3.33
CA ILE A 270 -2.60 -0.58 2.88
C ILE A 270 -3.08 0.82 3.30
N ALA A 271 -4.36 1.19 3.21
CA ALA A 271 -4.77 2.57 3.52
C ALA A 271 -4.69 2.97 5.01
N LEU A 272 -5.16 2.12 5.93
CA LEU A 272 -5.32 2.49 7.35
C LEU A 272 -3.99 2.89 8.02
N PRO A 273 -2.88 2.15 7.88
CA PRO A 273 -1.60 2.53 8.49
C PRO A 273 -1.12 3.90 8.03
N PHE A 274 -1.28 4.22 6.75
CA PHE A 274 -0.91 5.52 6.20
C PHE A 274 -1.81 6.65 6.72
N PHE A 275 -3.11 6.40 6.90
CA PHE A 275 -3.96 7.33 7.65
C PHE A 275 -3.44 7.56 9.07
N GLY A 276 -2.82 6.54 9.66
CA GLY A 276 -2.14 6.61 10.95
C GLY A 276 -0.93 7.55 10.89
N ILE A 277 -0.07 7.39 9.88
CA ILE A 277 1.09 8.27 9.66
C ILE A 277 0.65 9.73 9.55
N ILE A 278 -0.35 10.00 8.72
CA ILE A 278 -0.90 11.36 8.55
C ILE A 278 -1.46 11.90 9.88
N SER A 279 -2.13 11.05 10.67
CA SER A 279 -2.61 11.39 12.01
C SER A 279 -1.50 11.65 13.02
N GLU A 280 -0.26 11.19 12.82
CA GLU A 280 0.89 11.52 13.67
C GLU A 280 1.60 12.81 13.21
N VAL A 281 1.68 13.04 11.90
CA VAL A 281 2.38 14.20 11.32
C VAL A 281 1.59 15.49 11.59
N ILE A 282 0.28 15.50 11.29
CA ILE A 282 -0.54 16.73 11.33
C ILE A 282 -0.50 17.42 12.71
N PRO A 283 -0.73 16.72 13.85
CA PRO A 283 -0.71 17.35 15.17
C PRO A 283 0.61 18.06 15.52
N VAL A 284 1.75 17.47 15.10
CA VAL A 284 3.08 18.00 15.38
C VAL A 284 3.31 19.33 14.65
N PHE A 285 2.98 19.39 13.36
CA PHE A 285 3.17 20.59 12.56
C PHE A 285 2.06 21.63 12.74
N ALA A 286 0.88 21.22 13.22
CA ALA A 286 -0.20 22.13 13.64
C ALA A 286 -0.03 22.64 15.08
N ARG A 287 0.88 22.04 15.87
CA ARG A 287 1.11 22.32 17.29
C ARG A 287 -0.16 22.22 18.13
N LYS A 288 -1.02 21.24 17.81
CA LYS A 288 -2.33 21.05 18.41
C LYS A 288 -2.63 19.56 18.56
N PRO A 289 -3.30 19.12 19.64
CA PRO A 289 -3.77 17.74 19.75
C PRO A 289 -4.64 17.33 18.56
N ILE A 290 -4.60 16.04 18.21
CA ILE A 290 -5.48 15.48 17.18
C ILE A 290 -6.94 15.70 17.56
N PHE A 291 -7.69 16.35 16.68
CA PHE A 291 -9.10 16.65 16.89
C PHE A 291 -9.93 15.38 16.75
N GLY A 292 -10.69 15.03 17.79
CA GLY A 292 -11.56 13.84 17.81
C GLY A 292 -10.77 12.53 17.79
N TYR A 293 -9.79 12.37 18.68
CA TYR A 293 -9.02 11.13 18.84
C TYR A 293 -9.91 9.87 18.90
N THR A 294 -10.94 9.85 19.74
CA THR A 294 -11.86 8.70 19.87
C THR A 294 -12.68 8.48 18.60
N THR A 295 -13.10 9.55 17.93
CA THR A 295 -13.77 9.49 16.63
C THR A 295 -12.90 8.79 15.59
N LEU A 296 -11.60 9.09 15.56
CA LEU A 296 -10.65 8.44 14.66
C LEU A 296 -10.52 6.93 14.95
N VAL A 297 -10.46 6.54 16.22
CA VAL A 297 -10.40 5.11 16.62
C VAL A 297 -11.66 4.37 16.15
N TYR A 298 -12.85 4.90 16.43
CA TYR A 298 -14.09 4.26 15.99
C TYR A 298 -14.25 4.26 14.47
N ALA A 299 -13.84 5.33 13.79
CA ALA A 299 -13.85 5.38 12.33
C ALA A 299 -12.94 4.29 11.73
N THR A 300 -11.75 4.06 12.29
CA THR A 300 -10.85 2.97 11.87
C THR A 300 -11.52 1.60 12.04
N LEU A 301 -12.18 1.35 13.19
CA LEU A 301 -12.88 0.08 13.43
C LEU A 301 -14.06 -0.12 12.47
N SER A 302 -14.85 0.94 12.22
CA SER A 302 -15.97 0.89 11.26
C SER A 302 -15.49 0.61 9.84
N ILE A 303 -14.41 1.26 9.38
CA ILE A 303 -13.83 0.99 8.06
C ILE A 303 -13.40 -0.47 7.95
N ALA A 304 -12.71 -0.99 8.95
CA ALA A 304 -12.26 -2.39 8.93
C ALA A 304 -13.43 -3.38 8.91
N ALA A 305 -14.43 -3.19 9.76
CA ALA A 305 -15.62 -4.06 9.79
C ALA A 305 -16.41 -4.02 8.47
N LEU A 306 -16.55 -2.84 7.87
CA LEU A 306 -17.24 -2.71 6.60
C LEU A 306 -16.40 -3.23 5.42
N SER A 307 -15.06 -3.10 5.46
CA SER A 307 -14.17 -3.49 4.37
C SER A 307 -14.34 -4.96 3.97
N VAL A 308 -14.54 -5.85 4.95
CA VAL A 308 -14.77 -7.29 4.71
C VAL A 308 -16.18 -7.60 4.18
N ALA A 309 -17.09 -6.62 4.18
CA ALA A 309 -18.50 -6.78 3.79
C ALA A 309 -18.85 -6.14 2.43
N VAL A 310 -17.89 -5.53 1.72
CA VAL A 310 -18.16 -4.75 0.49
C VAL A 310 -17.49 -5.27 -0.78
N TRP A 311 -16.73 -6.36 -0.68
CA TRP A 311 -15.76 -6.75 -1.72
C TRP A 311 -16.31 -6.82 -3.15
N ALA A 312 -17.58 -7.18 -3.32
CA ALA A 312 -18.16 -7.44 -4.63
C ALA A 312 -18.56 -6.18 -5.42
N HIS A 313 -18.23 -4.97 -4.97
CA HIS A 313 -18.35 -3.79 -5.86
C HIS A 313 -17.38 -3.84 -7.05
N HIS A 314 -16.31 -4.62 -6.96
CA HIS A 314 -15.42 -4.89 -8.10
C HIS A 314 -16.06 -5.83 -9.15
N MET A 315 -17.27 -6.31 -8.90
CA MET A 315 -17.95 -7.32 -9.70
C MET A 315 -19.28 -6.80 -10.27
N PHE A 316 -19.56 -5.49 -10.22
CA PHE A 316 -20.85 -4.94 -10.63
C PHE A 316 -21.24 -5.31 -12.06
N VAL A 317 -20.28 -5.29 -12.99
CA VAL A 317 -20.51 -5.63 -14.41
C VAL A 317 -20.68 -7.13 -14.69
N THR A 318 -20.46 -7.99 -13.71
CA THR A 318 -20.56 -9.46 -13.89
C THR A 318 -21.99 -9.96 -13.99
N GLY A 319 -22.96 -9.20 -13.46
CA GLY A 319 -24.35 -9.64 -13.33
C GLY A 319 -24.57 -10.74 -12.28
N ALA A 320 -23.55 -11.10 -11.49
CA ALA A 320 -23.58 -12.26 -10.58
C ALA A 320 -23.62 -11.87 -9.08
N VAL A 321 -23.93 -10.61 -8.76
CA VAL A 321 -23.85 -10.09 -7.38
C VAL A 321 -25.10 -9.32 -6.97
N LEU A 322 -25.36 -9.24 -5.66
CA LEU A 322 -26.48 -8.48 -5.10
C LEU A 322 -26.16 -6.97 -5.12
N LEU A 323 -26.39 -6.33 -6.27
CA LEU A 323 -26.00 -4.92 -6.52
C LEU A 323 -26.43 -3.94 -5.43
N PRO A 324 -27.70 -3.90 -4.94
CA PRO A 324 -28.11 -2.89 -3.96
C PRO A 324 -27.38 -3.03 -2.63
N PHE A 325 -27.09 -4.25 -2.19
CA PHE A 325 -26.36 -4.51 -0.95
C PHE A 325 -24.92 -3.98 -1.05
N PHE A 326 -24.19 -4.41 -2.07
CA PHE A 326 -22.78 -4.02 -2.22
C PHE A 326 -22.63 -2.54 -2.54
N SER A 327 -23.54 -1.95 -3.31
CA SER A 327 -23.56 -0.50 -3.54
C SER A 327 -23.79 0.28 -2.26
N PHE A 328 -24.85 -0.04 -1.49
CA PHE A 328 -25.16 0.63 -0.24
C PHE A 328 -24.01 0.52 0.78
N MET A 329 -23.48 -0.67 0.97
CA MET A 329 -22.40 -0.90 1.93
C MET A 329 -21.11 -0.18 1.51
N THR A 330 -20.83 -0.07 0.20
CA THR A 330 -19.67 0.69 -0.32
C THR A 330 -19.82 2.19 -0.06
N PHE A 331 -21.01 2.76 -0.26
CA PHE A 331 -21.29 4.14 0.15
C PHE A 331 -21.09 4.34 1.66
N LEU A 332 -21.48 3.36 2.47
CA LEU A 332 -21.37 3.44 3.92
C LEU A 332 -19.92 3.55 4.40
N ILE A 333 -18.95 2.97 3.69
CA ILE A 333 -17.51 3.11 4.03
C ILE A 333 -16.97 4.52 3.77
N ALA A 334 -17.53 5.24 2.80
CA ALA A 334 -17.13 6.62 2.53
C ALA A 334 -17.41 7.53 3.75
N VAL A 335 -18.42 7.20 4.57
CA VAL A 335 -18.81 7.98 5.76
C VAL A 335 -17.70 8.03 6.84
N PRO A 336 -17.24 6.90 7.43
CA PRO A 336 -16.16 6.95 8.41
C PRO A 336 -14.85 7.46 7.83
N THR A 337 -14.58 7.23 6.55
CA THR A 337 -13.41 7.83 5.86
C THR A 337 -13.54 9.36 5.81
N GLY A 338 -14.72 9.88 5.47
CA GLY A 338 -15.03 11.31 5.52
C GLY A 338 -14.90 11.91 6.92
N LEU A 339 -15.32 11.19 7.97
CA LEU A 339 -15.10 11.62 9.36
C LEU A 339 -13.61 11.82 9.65
N LYS A 340 -12.75 10.88 9.22
CA LYS A 340 -11.29 11.03 9.37
C LYS A 340 -10.76 12.29 8.67
N PHE A 341 -11.28 12.62 7.49
CA PHE A 341 -10.95 13.87 6.80
C PHE A 341 -11.30 15.11 7.62
N PHE A 342 -12.51 15.18 8.16
CA PHE A 342 -12.91 16.27 9.03
C PHE A 342 -12.08 16.33 10.32
N ASN A 343 -11.65 15.18 10.86
CA ASN A 343 -10.74 15.14 11.99
C ASN A 343 -9.37 15.76 11.68
N TRP A 344 -8.79 15.45 10.51
CA TRP A 344 -7.52 16.05 10.08
C TRP A 344 -7.66 17.55 9.84
N ILE A 345 -8.71 17.99 9.14
CA ILE A 345 -8.98 19.42 8.93
C ILE A 345 -9.18 20.14 10.26
N GLY A 346 -9.98 19.57 11.17
CA GLY A 346 -10.22 20.12 12.51
C GLY A 346 -8.95 20.17 13.39
N THR A 347 -7.98 19.28 13.14
CA THR A 347 -6.67 19.31 13.79
C THR A 347 -5.81 20.47 13.27
N MET A 348 -5.82 20.72 11.96
CA MET A 348 -5.12 21.86 11.37
C MET A 348 -5.80 23.20 11.70
N TRP A 349 -7.13 23.19 11.86
CA TRP A 349 -7.93 24.38 12.12
C TRP A 349 -7.53 25.07 13.42
N ARG A 350 -7.23 26.38 13.32
CA ARG A 350 -6.69 27.22 14.40
C ARG A 350 -5.35 26.71 14.98
N GLY A 351 -4.64 25.83 14.26
CA GLY A 351 -3.26 25.47 14.55
C GLY A 351 -2.27 26.49 13.97
N GLN A 352 -1.04 26.48 14.46
CA GLN A 352 0.06 27.27 13.91
C GLN A 352 0.86 26.40 12.95
N LEU A 353 0.41 26.34 11.69
CA LEU A 353 1.00 25.45 10.69
C LEU A 353 2.38 25.93 10.24
N THR A 354 3.31 24.99 10.16
CA THR A 354 4.56 25.14 9.41
C THR A 354 4.67 24.03 8.35
N PHE A 355 5.16 24.38 7.17
CA PHE A 355 5.18 23.50 6.00
C PHE A 355 6.60 23.01 5.68
N GLU A 356 7.18 22.30 6.64
CA GLU A 356 8.32 21.41 6.42
C GLU A 356 7.88 20.20 5.57
N THR A 357 8.87 19.49 5.01
CA THR A 357 8.65 18.43 4.02
C THR A 357 7.61 17.38 4.44
N PRO A 358 7.60 16.82 5.68
CA PRO A 358 6.56 15.86 6.08
C PRO A 358 5.14 16.41 6.02
N MET A 359 4.97 17.69 6.39
CA MET A 359 3.66 18.35 6.40
C MET A 359 3.19 18.66 4.97
N LEU A 360 4.12 19.01 4.06
CA LEU A 360 3.80 19.17 2.64
C LEU A 360 3.29 17.87 2.02
N PHE A 361 3.98 16.75 2.25
CA PHE A 361 3.50 15.45 1.76
C PHE A 361 2.16 15.05 2.39
N SER A 362 1.93 15.38 3.67
CA SER A 362 0.63 15.17 4.31
C SER A 362 -0.48 16.01 3.67
N PHE A 363 -0.18 17.25 3.28
CA PHE A 363 -1.11 18.09 2.52
C PHE A 363 -1.37 17.53 1.11
N GLY A 364 -0.33 17.08 0.41
CA GLY A 364 -0.47 16.41 -0.89
C GLY A 364 -1.35 15.15 -0.81
N PHE A 365 -1.21 14.36 0.25
CA PHE A 365 -2.10 13.25 0.57
C PHE A 365 -3.57 13.72 0.68
N LEU A 366 -3.85 14.76 1.47
CA LEU A 366 -5.22 15.23 1.65
C LEU A 366 -5.88 15.66 0.33
N VAL A 367 -5.13 16.34 -0.54
CA VAL A 367 -5.65 16.79 -1.85
C VAL A 367 -5.89 15.61 -2.80
N THR A 368 -4.88 14.76 -2.97
CA THR A 368 -4.94 13.62 -3.91
C THR A 368 -5.98 12.60 -3.48
N PHE A 369 -5.98 12.23 -2.20
CA PHE A 369 -6.93 11.26 -1.68
C PHE A 369 -8.36 11.79 -1.68
N LEU A 370 -8.59 13.09 -1.45
CA LEU A 370 -9.94 13.65 -1.55
C LEU A 370 -10.49 13.49 -2.98
N ALA A 371 -9.68 13.84 -3.99
CA ALA A 371 -10.09 13.67 -5.39
C ALA A 371 -10.37 12.19 -5.74
N GLY A 372 -9.52 11.27 -5.27
CA GLY A 372 -9.75 9.83 -5.43
C GLY A 372 -10.99 9.32 -4.67
N GLY A 373 -11.24 9.82 -3.47
CA GLY A 373 -12.41 9.44 -2.67
C GLY A 373 -13.72 9.88 -3.31
N LEU A 374 -13.74 11.07 -3.93
CA LEU A 374 -14.92 11.55 -4.67
C LEU A 374 -15.23 10.66 -5.88
N THR A 375 -14.21 10.23 -6.64
CA THR A 375 -14.43 9.29 -7.75
C THR A 375 -14.78 7.88 -7.26
N GLY A 376 -14.34 7.49 -6.06
CA GLY A 376 -14.74 6.22 -5.44
C GLY A 376 -16.23 6.17 -5.10
N VAL A 377 -16.80 7.27 -4.62
CA VAL A 377 -18.25 7.38 -4.40
C VAL A 377 -19.02 7.27 -5.72
N MET A 378 -18.46 7.79 -6.83
CA MET A 378 -19.07 7.60 -8.16
C MET A 378 -19.06 6.12 -8.58
N LEU A 379 -17.93 5.43 -8.40
CA LEU A 379 -17.78 4.00 -8.73
C LEU A 379 -18.59 3.07 -7.81
N ALA A 380 -18.96 3.51 -6.62
CA ALA A 380 -19.85 2.76 -5.73
C ALA A 380 -21.31 2.65 -6.25
N SER A 381 -21.65 3.39 -7.31
CA SER A 381 -22.96 3.39 -7.98
C SER A 381 -22.95 2.50 -9.23
N PRO A 382 -23.65 1.34 -9.24
CA PRO A 382 -23.67 0.45 -10.41
C PRO A 382 -24.07 1.13 -11.72
N PRO A 383 -25.09 2.02 -11.79
CA PRO A 383 -25.43 2.71 -13.03
C PRO A 383 -24.30 3.57 -13.61
N LEU A 384 -23.42 4.12 -12.76
CA LEU A 384 -22.25 4.85 -13.22
C LEU A 384 -21.12 3.86 -13.57
N ASP A 385 -20.88 2.88 -12.70
CA ASP A 385 -19.81 1.90 -12.87
C ASP A 385 -19.97 1.07 -14.13
N PHE A 386 -21.19 0.73 -14.55
CA PHE A 386 -21.40 -0.04 -15.79
C PHE A 386 -20.74 0.57 -17.04
N HIS A 387 -20.62 1.90 -17.10
CA HIS A 387 -19.94 2.59 -18.20
C HIS A 387 -18.41 2.62 -18.03
N VAL A 388 -17.94 2.75 -16.80
CA VAL A 388 -16.53 3.05 -16.51
C VAL A 388 -15.74 1.89 -15.92
N SER A 389 -16.39 0.76 -15.63
CA SER A 389 -15.76 -0.47 -15.15
C SER A 389 -14.68 -0.91 -16.14
N ASP A 390 -13.54 -1.36 -15.61
CA ASP A 390 -12.36 -1.75 -16.39
C ASP A 390 -11.89 -0.68 -17.42
N SER A 391 -12.15 0.60 -17.17
CA SER A 391 -11.64 1.72 -17.98
C SER A 391 -10.48 2.46 -17.30
N TYR A 392 -9.83 3.36 -18.03
CA TYR A 392 -8.86 4.28 -17.45
C TYR A 392 -9.42 5.18 -16.32
N PHE A 393 -10.75 5.29 -16.18
CA PHE A 393 -11.36 6.01 -15.06
C PHE A 393 -11.10 5.27 -13.75
N VAL A 394 -11.24 3.94 -13.74
CA VAL A 394 -10.93 3.09 -12.58
C VAL A 394 -9.43 3.12 -12.29
N VAL A 395 -8.59 3.07 -13.33
CA VAL A 395 -7.12 3.22 -13.18
C VAL A 395 -6.80 4.57 -12.52
N ALA A 396 -7.38 5.66 -13.00
CA ALA A 396 -7.16 6.99 -12.46
C ALA A 396 -7.66 7.10 -11.00
N HIS A 397 -8.87 6.62 -10.72
CA HIS A 397 -9.43 6.55 -9.37
C HIS A 397 -8.48 5.82 -8.41
N PHE A 398 -8.05 4.62 -8.80
CA PHE A 398 -7.17 3.79 -8.00
C PHE A 398 -5.81 4.44 -7.74
N HIS A 399 -5.23 5.11 -8.75
CA HIS A 399 -3.98 5.85 -8.54
C HIS A 399 -4.18 7.09 -7.66
N TYR A 400 -5.28 7.83 -7.79
CA TYR A 400 -5.58 8.96 -6.89
C TYR A 400 -5.77 8.54 -5.44
N THR A 401 -6.41 7.40 -5.19
CA THR A 401 -6.58 6.88 -3.83
C THR A 401 -5.30 6.26 -3.29
N LEU A 402 -4.69 5.33 -4.02
CA LEU A 402 -3.53 4.56 -3.54
C LEU A 402 -2.20 5.31 -3.60
N PHE A 403 -1.94 6.11 -4.64
CA PHE A 403 -0.72 6.90 -4.67
C PHE A 403 -0.75 7.97 -3.57
N GLY A 404 -1.94 8.54 -3.31
CA GLY A 404 -2.19 9.39 -2.14
C GLY A 404 -1.84 8.66 -0.84
N THR A 405 -2.53 7.55 -0.53
CA THR A 405 -2.29 6.81 0.72
C THR A 405 -0.88 6.30 0.85
N ILE A 406 -0.38 5.57 -0.13
CA ILE A 406 0.88 4.85 0.01
C ILE A 406 2.05 5.79 -0.23
N VAL A 407 2.11 6.47 -1.37
CA VAL A 407 3.32 7.19 -1.77
C VAL A 407 3.46 8.50 -1.00
N PHE A 408 2.44 9.37 -1.01
CA PHE A 408 2.52 10.64 -0.27
C PHE A 408 2.68 10.42 1.24
N ALA A 409 1.90 9.52 1.85
CA ALA A 409 2.04 9.27 3.29
C ALA A 409 3.32 8.50 3.65
N THR A 410 3.82 7.60 2.80
CA THR A 410 5.14 6.98 3.01
C THR A 410 6.22 8.04 3.00
N TYR A 411 6.22 8.96 2.03
CA TYR A 411 7.19 10.06 2.04
C TYR A 411 7.04 10.94 3.27
N ALA A 412 5.81 11.29 3.67
CA ALA A 412 5.58 12.02 4.92
C ALA A 412 6.21 11.27 6.12
N GLY A 413 5.96 9.97 6.26
CA GLY A 413 6.51 9.13 7.31
C GLY A 413 8.03 8.99 7.26
N VAL A 414 8.62 8.83 6.07
CA VAL A 414 10.08 8.79 5.90
C VAL A 414 10.67 10.12 6.35
N TYR A 415 10.27 11.25 5.77
CA TYR A 415 10.84 12.55 6.17
C TYR A 415 10.62 12.84 7.67
N PHE A 416 9.51 12.40 8.25
CA PHE A 416 9.19 12.61 9.66
C PHE A 416 10.02 11.75 10.62
N TRP A 417 10.15 10.44 10.36
CA TRP A 417 10.84 9.50 11.26
C TRP A 417 12.28 9.19 10.85
N PHE A 418 12.77 9.65 9.70
CA PHE A 418 14.16 9.46 9.28
C PHE A 418 15.17 9.95 10.35
N PRO A 419 14.99 11.12 11.00
CA PRO A 419 15.90 11.56 12.05
C PRO A 419 15.84 10.69 13.30
N LYS A 420 14.69 10.07 13.57
CA LYS A 420 14.52 9.14 14.70
C LYS A 420 15.25 7.81 14.45
N MET A 421 15.22 7.32 13.21
CA MET A 421 15.83 6.02 12.85
C MET A 421 17.32 6.11 12.55
N THR A 422 17.79 7.25 12.02
CA THR A 422 19.17 7.42 11.55
C THR A 422 19.98 8.44 12.33
N GLY A 423 19.33 9.28 13.15
CA GLY A 423 19.98 10.38 13.88
C GLY A 423 20.37 11.57 13.00
N ARG A 424 19.86 11.67 11.76
CA ARG A 424 20.20 12.73 10.79
C ARG A 424 18.96 13.35 10.19
N LEU A 425 18.98 14.66 9.97
CA LEU A 425 17.95 15.36 9.20
C LEU A 425 18.19 15.16 7.70
N LEU A 426 17.10 15.05 6.94
CA LEU A 426 17.14 15.14 5.47
C LEU A 426 17.17 16.62 5.05
N ASP A 427 17.59 16.88 3.81
CA ASP A 427 17.64 18.23 3.26
C ASP A 427 16.23 18.72 2.87
N GLU A 428 15.75 19.77 3.53
CA GLU A 428 14.43 20.36 3.28
C GLU A 428 14.27 20.97 1.88
N ARG A 429 15.34 21.48 1.26
CA ARG A 429 15.26 22.06 -0.10
C ARG A 429 15.04 20.97 -1.13
N LEU A 430 15.80 19.88 -1.04
CA LEU A 430 15.62 18.70 -1.88
C LEU A 430 14.29 18.00 -1.56
N GLY A 431 13.87 17.99 -0.30
CA GLY A 431 12.57 17.49 0.12
C GLY A 431 11.39 18.20 -0.55
N LYS A 432 11.44 19.54 -0.60
CA LYS A 432 10.45 20.37 -1.30
C LYS A 432 10.48 20.18 -2.81
N LEU A 433 11.68 20.05 -3.40
CA LEU A 433 11.81 19.73 -4.83
C LEU A 433 11.16 18.38 -5.15
N HIS A 434 11.47 17.35 -4.36
CA HIS A 434 10.84 16.03 -4.48
C HIS A 434 9.31 16.15 -4.40
N PHE A 435 8.78 16.84 -3.39
CA PHE A 435 7.34 17.06 -3.25
C PHE A 435 6.71 17.68 -4.50
N TRP A 436 7.22 18.80 -4.99
CA TRP A 436 6.59 19.51 -6.10
C TRP A 436 6.67 18.76 -7.43
N LEU A 437 7.80 18.10 -7.71
CA LEU A 437 7.92 17.25 -8.89
C LEU A 437 6.94 16.08 -8.85
N THR A 438 6.81 15.42 -7.69
CA THR A 438 5.84 14.34 -7.51
C THR A 438 4.41 14.85 -7.61
N PHE A 439 4.08 15.96 -6.93
CA PHE A 439 2.72 16.49 -6.89
C PHE A 439 2.23 16.93 -8.27
N ILE A 440 3.04 17.72 -8.99
CA ILE A 440 2.68 18.20 -10.33
C ILE A 440 2.69 17.04 -11.34
N GLY A 441 3.73 16.19 -11.32
CA GLY A 441 3.84 15.03 -12.21
C GLY A 441 2.71 14.01 -12.03
N PHE A 442 2.28 13.78 -10.78
CA PHE A 442 1.17 12.89 -10.47
C PHE A 442 -0.14 13.39 -11.08
N HIS A 443 -0.51 14.65 -10.80
CA HIS A 443 -1.77 15.20 -11.29
C HIS A 443 -1.78 15.28 -12.82
N THR A 444 -0.69 15.69 -13.45
CA THR A 444 -0.60 15.74 -14.91
C THR A 444 -0.71 14.35 -15.57
N THR A 445 -0.27 13.29 -14.89
CA THR A 445 -0.34 11.92 -15.42
C THR A 445 -1.74 11.31 -15.30
N PHE A 446 -2.39 11.43 -14.14
CA PHE A 446 -3.61 10.69 -13.83
C PHE A 446 -4.90 11.51 -13.92
N LEU A 447 -4.84 12.85 -13.80
CA LEU A 447 -6.05 13.68 -13.86
C LEU A 447 -6.75 13.49 -15.21
N VAL A 448 -5.96 13.52 -16.28
CA VAL A 448 -6.42 13.35 -17.66
C VAL A 448 -6.98 11.94 -17.94
N GLN A 449 -6.60 10.94 -17.14
CA GLN A 449 -7.07 9.57 -17.33
C GLN A 449 -8.54 9.38 -16.91
N HIS A 450 -9.07 10.19 -15.99
CA HIS A 450 -10.51 10.21 -15.71
C HIS A 450 -11.31 10.58 -16.97
N TRP A 451 -10.88 11.61 -17.70
CA TRP A 451 -11.51 12.01 -18.95
C TRP A 451 -11.38 10.91 -20.02
N LEU A 452 -10.18 10.35 -20.16
CA LEU A 452 -9.87 9.32 -21.14
C LEU A 452 -10.66 8.03 -20.91
N GLY A 453 -10.83 7.59 -19.65
CA GLY A 453 -11.69 6.46 -19.32
C GLY A 453 -13.16 6.73 -19.57
N ASN A 454 -13.65 7.92 -19.18
CA ASN A 454 -15.04 8.32 -19.43
C ASN A 454 -15.36 8.42 -20.93
N ALA A 455 -14.38 8.74 -21.77
CA ALA A 455 -14.49 8.76 -23.22
C ALA A 455 -14.48 7.35 -23.86
N GLY A 456 -14.45 6.28 -23.07
CA GLY A 456 -14.57 4.89 -23.53
C GLY A 456 -13.25 4.19 -23.79
N CYS A 457 -12.14 4.65 -23.20
CA CYS A 457 -10.86 3.95 -23.32
C CYS A 457 -10.73 2.86 -22.23
N PRO A 458 -10.71 1.57 -22.62
CA PRO A 458 -10.61 0.48 -21.66
C PRO A 458 -9.19 0.41 -21.05
N ALA A 459 -9.10 -0.04 -19.80
CA ALA A 459 -7.84 -0.35 -19.14
C ALA A 459 -7.18 -1.58 -19.79
N ALA A 460 -5.89 -1.77 -19.54
CA ALA A 460 -5.09 -2.90 -20.06
C ALA A 460 -5.12 -3.07 -21.60
N THR A 461 -5.54 -2.06 -22.35
CA THR A 461 -5.45 -2.04 -23.81
C THR A 461 -4.15 -1.38 -24.23
N ARG A 462 -3.45 -2.02 -25.17
CA ARG A 462 -2.22 -1.48 -25.77
C ARG A 462 -2.52 -0.46 -26.86
N THR A 463 -3.61 -0.65 -27.61
CA THR A 463 -4.02 0.30 -28.66
C THR A 463 -4.51 1.61 -28.04
N THR A 464 -4.08 2.73 -28.64
CA THR A 464 -4.57 4.06 -28.26
C THR A 464 -6.08 4.12 -28.34
N CYS A 465 -6.68 4.81 -27.36
CA CYS A 465 -8.10 5.07 -27.30
C CYS A 465 -8.61 5.56 -28.66
N PRO A 466 -9.81 5.14 -29.10
CA PRO A 466 -10.38 5.67 -30.34
C PRO A 466 -10.36 7.20 -30.26
N PRO A 467 -9.96 7.90 -31.34
CA PRO A 467 -10.00 9.35 -31.34
C PRO A 467 -11.40 9.75 -30.91
N THR A 468 -11.49 10.66 -29.93
CA THR A 468 -12.76 11.30 -29.56
C THR A 468 -13.45 11.62 -30.87
N ALA A 469 -14.61 11.00 -31.12
CA ALA A 469 -15.41 11.33 -32.28
C ALA A 469 -15.58 12.84 -32.24
N THR A 470 -14.85 13.54 -33.10
CA THR A 470 -15.08 14.95 -33.37
C THR A 470 -16.51 14.96 -33.89
N LYS A 471 -17.44 15.31 -33.01
CA LYS A 471 -18.82 15.61 -33.38
C LYS A 471 -18.72 16.64 -34.51
N ARG A 472 -19.02 16.21 -35.74
CA ARG A 472 -19.54 17.11 -36.76
C ARG A 472 -20.96 17.48 -36.40
#